data_AF-A0A955H6T3-F1
#
_entry.id   AF-A0A955H6T3-F1
#
_cell.length_a   1.000
_cell.length_b   1.000
_cell.length_c   1.000
_cell.angle_alpha   90.00
_cell.angle_beta   90.00
_cell.angle_gamma   90.00
#
_symmetry.space_group_name_H-M   'P 1'
#
loop_
_entity.id
_entity.type
_entity.pdbx_description
1 polymer ?
#
loop_
_entity_poly.entity_id
_entity_poly.type
_entity_poly.pdbx_seq_one_letter_code
_entity_poly.pdbx_strand_id
1 'polypeptide(L)'
;LSRYMHKLSNAYSQYFNKRYEKSGHVFQGAYKVKLVESDEQLTYLSAYIHRNPNELRRWKNNTISYPWSSYQDYLSNRWKKLLVGEVITSTFGSFEEYQEFVENSGAKEDFEI
;
A
#
# COMPACT_ATOMS: atom_id res chain seq x y z
N LEU A 1 -6.30 -13.23 10.83
CA LEU A 1 -6.41 -11.83 10.35
C LEU A 1 -7.60 -11.08 10.97
N SER A 2 -8.84 -11.58 10.88
CA SER A 2 -10.05 -10.88 11.34
C SER A 2 -9.97 -10.26 12.74
N ARG A 3 -9.61 -11.05 13.76
CA ARG A 3 -9.50 -10.56 15.14
C ARG A 3 -8.46 -9.44 15.30
N TYR A 4 -7.37 -9.48 14.56
CA TYR A 4 -6.34 -8.44 14.58
C TYR A 4 -6.86 -7.16 13.95
N MET A 5 -7.42 -7.24 12.74
CA MET A 5 -7.98 -6.08 12.03
C MET A 5 -9.12 -5.44 12.82
N HIS A 6 -10.00 -6.24 13.45
CA HIS A 6 -11.04 -5.72 14.33
C HIS A 6 -10.48 -4.91 15.49
N LYS A 7 -9.44 -5.42 16.18
CA LYS A 7 -8.80 -4.69 17.28
C LYS A 7 -8.11 -3.41 16.79
N LEU A 8 -7.37 -3.49 15.70
CA LEU A 8 -6.65 -2.36 15.11
C LEU A 8 -7.60 -1.24 14.68
N SER A 9 -8.60 -1.57 13.87
CA SER A 9 -9.59 -0.60 13.39
C SER A 9 -10.39 0.01 14.55
N ASN A 10 -10.84 -0.80 15.51
CA ASN A 10 -11.58 -0.29 16.66
C ASN A 10 -10.74 0.68 17.52
N ALA A 11 -9.50 0.31 17.83
CA ALA A 11 -8.59 1.17 18.59
C ALA A 11 -8.32 2.49 17.85
N TYR A 12 -8.10 2.43 16.53
CA TYR A 12 -7.87 3.62 15.72
C TYR A 12 -9.11 4.51 15.62
N SER A 13 -10.30 3.95 15.42
CA SER A 13 -11.55 4.73 15.38
C SER A 13 -11.82 5.46 16.69
N GLN A 14 -11.61 4.79 17.83
CA GLN A 14 -11.74 5.43 19.15
C GLN A 14 -10.73 6.56 19.34
N TYR A 15 -9.46 6.32 18.97
CA TYR A 15 -8.42 7.34 19.03
C TYR A 15 -8.75 8.56 18.15
N PHE A 16 -9.13 8.32 16.89
CA PHE A 16 -9.45 9.38 15.93
C PHE A 16 -10.62 10.23 16.41
N ASN A 17 -11.73 9.60 16.80
CA ASN A 17 -12.92 10.29 17.29
C ASN A 17 -12.62 11.12 18.55
N LYS A 18 -11.84 10.56 19.50
CA LYS A 18 -11.42 11.29 20.70
C LYS A 18 -10.50 12.47 20.38
N ARG A 19 -9.54 12.29 19.47
CA ARG A 19 -8.55 13.34 19.10
C ARG A 19 -9.18 14.52 18.37
N TYR A 20 -10.15 14.25 17.50
CA TYR A 20 -10.75 15.25 16.61
C TYR A 20 -12.17 15.66 17.04
N GLU A 21 -12.60 15.26 18.23
CA GLU A 21 -13.93 15.54 18.78
C GLU A 21 -15.06 15.16 17.80
N LYS A 22 -14.92 14.00 17.16
CA LYS A 22 -15.90 13.45 16.22
C LYS A 22 -16.65 12.27 16.83
N SER A 23 -17.77 11.92 16.22
CA SER A 23 -18.54 10.72 16.52
C SER A 23 -18.91 9.99 15.23
N GLY A 24 -19.20 8.69 15.33
CA GLY A 24 -19.59 7.86 14.19
C GLY A 24 -18.46 7.04 13.58
N HIS A 25 -18.74 6.49 12.39
CA HIS A 25 -17.88 5.55 11.69
C HIS A 25 -16.70 6.27 11.00
N VAL A 26 -15.48 5.79 11.26
CA VAL A 26 -14.26 6.28 10.58
C VAL A 26 -13.97 5.49 9.30
N PHE A 27 -14.30 4.20 9.31
CA PHE A 27 -14.10 3.31 8.16
C PHE A 27 -15.42 3.09 7.42
N GLN A 28 -15.36 2.99 6.08
CA GLN A 28 -16.54 2.83 5.21
C GLN A 28 -17.18 1.42 5.27
N GLY A 29 -16.53 0.45 5.92
CA GLY A 29 -17.05 -0.91 6.06
C GLY A 29 -16.04 -1.89 6.65
N ALA A 30 -16.38 -3.17 6.59
CA ALA A 30 -15.47 -4.25 6.99
C ALA A 30 -14.23 -4.33 6.09
N TYR A 31 -13.11 -4.76 6.65
CA TYR A 31 -11.91 -5.01 5.88
C TYR A 31 -12.16 -6.15 4.88
N LYS A 32 -11.59 -6.04 3.68
CA LYS A 32 -11.63 -7.08 2.65
C LYS A 32 -10.31 -7.86 2.64
N VAL A 33 -10.35 -9.12 2.23
CA VAL A 33 -9.17 -9.97 2.07
C VAL A 33 -9.30 -10.78 0.79
N LYS A 34 -8.19 -10.88 0.04
CA LYS A 34 -8.04 -11.76 -1.11
C LYS A 34 -6.69 -12.47 -0.96
N LEU A 35 -6.67 -13.78 -1.18
CA LEU A 35 -5.43 -14.55 -1.16
C LEU A 35 -4.59 -14.17 -2.39
N VAL A 36 -3.27 -14.08 -2.18
CA VAL A 36 -2.29 -13.96 -3.25
C VAL A 36 -1.75 -15.35 -3.51
N GLU A 37 -1.92 -15.84 -4.73
CA GLU A 37 -1.68 -17.23 -5.10
C GLU A 37 -0.48 -17.41 -6.06
N SER A 38 0.07 -16.30 -6.58
CA SER A 38 1.25 -16.34 -7.45
C SER A 38 2.14 -15.10 -7.28
N ASP A 39 3.39 -15.22 -7.73
CA ASP A 39 4.37 -14.13 -7.70
C ASP A 39 3.99 -13.01 -8.68
N GLU A 40 3.36 -13.33 -9.81
CA GLU A 40 2.83 -12.34 -10.75
C GLU A 40 1.70 -11.52 -10.09
N GLN A 41 0.79 -12.19 -9.35
CA GLN A 41 -0.24 -11.50 -8.60
C GLN A 41 0.35 -10.61 -7.50
N LEU A 42 1.40 -11.09 -6.82
CA LEU A 42 2.10 -10.36 -5.78
C LEU A 42 2.77 -9.08 -6.32
N THR A 43 3.54 -9.21 -7.39
CA THR A 43 4.25 -8.09 -8.02
C THR A 43 3.27 -7.06 -8.59
N TYR A 44 2.21 -7.51 -9.29
CA TYR A 44 1.15 -6.63 -9.79
C TYR A 44 0.42 -5.90 -8.65
N LEU A 45 0.12 -6.59 -7.53
CA LEU A 45 -0.48 -5.97 -6.34
C LEU A 45 0.44 -4.89 -5.75
N SER A 46 1.75 -5.15 -5.69
CA SER A 46 2.72 -4.17 -5.20
C SER A 46 2.74 -2.92 -6.09
N ALA A 47 2.76 -3.08 -7.42
CA ALA A 47 2.67 -1.98 -8.36
C ALA A 47 1.35 -1.20 -8.22
N TYR A 48 0.22 -1.89 -8.07
CA TYR A 48 -1.07 -1.25 -7.80
C TYR A 48 -1.02 -0.34 -6.56
N ILE A 49 -0.47 -0.84 -5.45
CA ILE A 49 -0.36 -0.10 -4.19
C ILE A 49 0.55 1.13 -4.37
N HIS A 50 1.71 0.99 -5.00
CA HIS A 50 2.66 2.07 -5.19
C HIS A 50 2.24 3.09 -6.25
N ARG A 51 1.35 2.72 -7.18
CA ARG A 51 0.70 3.63 -8.13
C ARG A 51 -0.50 4.37 -7.53
N ASN A 52 -1.05 3.95 -6.39
CA ASN A 52 -2.19 4.65 -5.75
C ASN A 52 -2.04 6.17 -5.64
N PRO A 53 -0.88 6.73 -5.23
CA PRO A 53 -0.72 8.18 -5.09
C PRO A 53 -0.83 8.95 -6.42
N ASN A 54 -0.82 8.30 -7.59
CA ASN A 54 -1.03 8.97 -8.88
C ASN A 54 -2.40 9.64 -9.01
N GLU A 55 -3.41 9.16 -8.25
CA GLU A 55 -4.74 9.78 -8.20
C GLU A 55 -4.73 11.12 -7.45
N LEU A 56 -3.68 11.38 -6.67
CA LEU A 56 -3.53 12.62 -5.92
C LEU A 56 -2.77 13.63 -6.78
N ARG A 57 -3.41 14.76 -7.10
CA ARG A 57 -2.85 15.83 -7.95
C ARG A 57 -1.40 16.22 -7.60
N ARG A 58 -1.05 16.23 -6.31
CA ARG A 58 0.30 16.61 -5.82
C ARG A 58 1.39 15.57 -6.16
N TRP A 59 1.03 14.31 -6.27
CA TRP A 59 1.97 13.18 -6.38
C TRP A 59 1.85 12.42 -7.70
N LYS A 60 1.01 12.91 -8.61
CA LYS A 60 0.91 12.38 -9.97
C LYS A 60 2.28 12.40 -10.64
N ASN A 61 2.67 11.26 -11.21
CA ASN A 61 3.97 11.02 -11.86
C ASN A 61 5.18 11.16 -10.91
N ASN A 62 4.96 11.16 -9.59
CA ASN A 62 6.03 11.22 -8.59
C ASN A 62 5.65 10.43 -7.33
N THR A 63 5.12 9.22 -7.52
CA THR A 63 4.60 8.39 -6.42
C THR A 63 5.69 7.90 -5.48
N ILE A 64 6.94 7.76 -5.94
CA ILE A 64 8.09 7.36 -5.12
C ILE A 64 8.30 8.34 -3.95
N SER A 65 8.08 9.64 -4.17
CA SER A 65 8.24 10.67 -3.13
C SER A 65 7.06 10.74 -2.15
N TYR A 66 5.99 9.97 -2.35
CA TYR A 66 4.83 9.97 -1.47
C TYR A 66 5.21 9.44 -0.08
N PRO A 67 5.09 10.25 1.00
CA PRO A 67 5.68 9.90 2.29
C PRO A 67 4.97 8.76 3.01
N TRP A 68 3.70 8.52 2.68
CA TRP A 68 2.85 7.50 3.30
C TRP A 68 2.75 6.20 2.48
N SER A 69 3.77 5.92 1.66
CA SER A 69 3.97 4.64 0.98
C SER A 69 5.32 4.06 1.37
N SER A 70 5.43 2.73 1.30
CA SER A 70 6.69 2.01 1.40
C SER A 70 7.55 2.10 0.15
N TYR A 71 7.09 2.75 -0.93
CA TYR A 71 7.78 2.72 -2.22
C TYR A 71 9.24 3.22 -2.14
N GLN A 72 9.47 4.40 -1.55
CA GLN A 72 10.83 4.89 -1.28
C GLN A 72 11.62 4.05 -0.26
N ASP A 73 10.92 3.25 0.56
CA ASP A 73 11.55 2.47 1.63
C ASP A 73 12.25 1.22 1.13
N TYR A 74 12.13 0.90 -0.15
CA TYR A 74 12.84 -0.21 -0.79
C TYR A 74 14.30 0.17 -1.08
N LEU A 75 14.60 1.48 -1.22
CA LEU A 75 15.96 2.02 -1.27
C LEU A 75 16.54 2.21 0.14
N SER A 76 15.73 2.74 1.06
CA SER A 76 16.15 3.02 2.43
C SER A 76 15.01 2.78 3.40
N ASN A 77 15.09 1.65 4.11
CA ASN A 77 13.98 1.16 4.91
C ASN A 77 13.79 1.93 6.23
N ARG A 78 12.93 2.95 6.23
CA ARG A 78 12.56 3.72 7.45
C ARG A 78 11.85 2.86 8.50
N TRP A 79 11.22 1.77 8.06
CA TRP A 79 10.35 0.91 8.88
C TRP A 79 11.06 -0.29 9.51
N LYS A 80 12.35 -0.48 9.19
CA LYS A 80 13.18 -1.57 9.71
C LYS A 80 12.45 -2.92 9.54
N LYS A 81 12.29 -3.67 10.64
CA LYS A 81 11.66 -4.99 10.66
C LYS A 81 10.17 -5.01 10.29
N LEU A 82 9.49 -3.85 10.24
CA LEU A 82 8.08 -3.79 9.83
C LEU A 82 7.91 -3.90 8.31
N LEU A 83 8.92 -3.54 7.54
CA LEU A 83 8.92 -3.69 6.09
C LEU A 83 9.92 -4.77 5.69
N VAL A 84 9.41 -5.84 5.10
CA VAL A 84 10.20 -6.91 4.49
C VAL A 84 10.09 -6.75 2.98
N GLY A 85 10.92 -5.88 2.40
CA GLY A 85 10.90 -5.58 0.96
C GLY A 85 11.38 -6.74 0.08
N GLU A 86 12.20 -7.63 0.65
CA GLU A 86 12.79 -8.80 -0.02
C GLU A 86 11.74 -9.72 -0.67
N VAL A 87 10.52 -9.77 -0.12
CA VAL A 87 9.43 -10.57 -0.70
C VAL A 87 9.01 -10.10 -2.10
N ILE A 88 9.21 -8.81 -2.40
CA ILE A 88 8.97 -8.23 -3.73
C ILE A 88 10.28 -8.14 -4.48
N THR A 89 11.32 -7.56 -3.87
CA THR A 89 12.58 -7.27 -4.56
C THR A 89 13.35 -8.53 -4.94
N SER A 90 13.10 -9.70 -4.35
CA SER A 90 13.74 -10.96 -4.79
C SER A 90 13.22 -11.48 -6.12
N THR A 91 12.01 -11.05 -6.53
CA THR A 91 11.46 -11.34 -7.87
C THR A 91 12.11 -10.46 -8.95
N PHE A 92 12.76 -9.37 -8.55
CA PHE A 92 13.49 -8.45 -9.43
C PHE A 92 14.99 -8.58 -9.18
N GLY A 93 15.83 -8.28 -10.18
CA GLY A 93 17.27 -8.26 -10.02
C GLY A 93 17.77 -7.03 -9.25
N SER A 94 17.00 -5.94 -9.28
CA SER A 94 17.35 -4.67 -8.64
C SER A 94 16.12 -3.84 -8.25
N PHE A 95 16.33 -2.79 -7.46
CA PHE A 95 15.26 -1.83 -7.18
C PHE A 95 14.88 -1.05 -8.44
N GLU A 96 15.84 -0.77 -9.32
CA GLU A 96 15.63 -0.06 -10.57
C GLU A 96 14.71 -0.84 -11.51
N GLU A 97 14.92 -2.16 -11.63
CA GLU A 97 14.02 -3.04 -12.39
C GLU A 97 12.61 -3.08 -11.80
N TYR A 98 12.51 -3.09 -10.46
CA TYR A 98 11.22 -3.00 -9.79
C TYR A 98 10.54 -1.66 -10.05
N GLN A 99 11.28 -0.55 -9.99
CA GLN A 99 10.77 0.78 -10.26
C GLN A 99 10.26 0.89 -11.70
N GLU A 100 11.04 0.40 -12.67
CA GLU A 100 10.63 0.35 -14.07
C GLU A 100 9.36 -0.49 -14.26
N PHE A 101 9.25 -1.64 -13.58
CA PHE A 101 8.04 -2.45 -13.58
C PHE A 101 6.83 -1.68 -13.03
N VAL A 102 6.96 -0.98 -11.89
CA VAL A 102 5.86 -0.20 -11.31
C VAL A 102 5.44 0.95 -12.23
N GLU A 103 6.39 1.64 -12.85
CA GLU A 103 6.12 2.77 -13.75
C GLU A 103 5.41 2.33 -15.04
N ASN A 104 5.77 1.16 -15.58
CA ASN A 104 5.21 0.61 -16.82
C ASN A 104 4.06 -0.39 -16.61
N SER A 105 3.75 -0.76 -15.37
CA SER A 105 2.69 -1.72 -15.06
C SER A 105 1.31 -1.17 -15.44
N GLY A 106 0.49 -1.98 -16.12
CA GLY A 106 -0.94 -1.71 -16.33
C GLY A 106 -1.77 -1.76 -15.04
N ALA A 107 -1.15 -1.89 -13.86
CA ALA A 107 -1.84 -1.85 -12.59
C ALA A 107 -2.64 -0.54 -12.44
N LYS A 108 -3.97 -0.72 -12.27
CA LYS A 108 -5.07 0.27 -12.28
C LYS A 108 -5.74 0.55 -13.63
N GLU A 109 -5.16 0.17 -14.76
CA GLU A 109 -5.79 0.39 -16.07
C GLU A 109 -6.97 -0.57 -16.28
N ASP A 110 -6.92 -1.76 -15.66
CA ASP A 110 -7.97 -2.78 -15.74
C ASP A 110 -9.11 -2.64 -14.69
N PHE A 111 -9.14 -1.53 -13.94
CA PHE A 111 -10.13 -1.29 -12.88
C PHE A 111 -11.03 -0.09 -13.19
N GLU A 112 -11.57 -0.03 -14.41
CA GLU A 112 -12.84 0.67 -14.64
C GLU A 112 -14.00 -0.25 -14.21
N ILE A 113 -14.60 0.05 -13.05
CA ILE A 113 -15.92 -0.45 -12.65
C ILE A 113 -16.86 0.75 -12.56
#